data_AF-A0A132NKT9-F1
#
_entry.id   AF-A0A132NKT9-F1
#
_cell.length_a   1.000
_cell.length_b   1.000
_cell.length_c   1.000
_cell.angle_alpha   90.00
_cell.angle_beta   90.00
_cell.angle_gamma   90.00
#
_symmetry.space_group_name_H-M   'P 1'
#
loop_
_entity.id
_entity.type
_entity.pdbx_description
1 polymer ?
#
loop_
_entity_poly.entity_id
_entity_poly.type
_entity_poly.pdbx_seq_one_letter_code
_entity_poly.pdbx_strand_id
1 'polypeptide(L)' 'ELTELGARIHAHTFMPLPGTPWRDAEPAFVPADTLRAFDRLAARGDLYGHWRRQQEHATRLARTARAYPRRIPRRRTG' A
#
# COMPACT_ATOMS: atom_id res chain seq x y z
N GLU A 1 7.26 -14.18 20.25
CA GLU A 1 6.91 -13.02 19.38
C GLU A 1 6.35 -11.88 20.24
N LEU A 2 6.45 -10.61 19.83
CA LEU A 2 5.92 -9.47 20.62
C LEU A 2 4.41 -9.58 20.87
N THR A 3 3.67 -10.26 19.99
CA THR A 3 2.24 -10.51 20.14
C THR A 3 1.92 -11.40 21.33
N GLU A 4 2.81 -12.32 21.71
CA GLU A 4 2.67 -13.18 22.90
C GLU A 4 2.80 -12.38 24.21
N LEU A 5 3.39 -11.18 24.13
CA LEU A 5 3.49 -10.22 25.23
C LEU A 5 2.34 -9.19 25.22
N GLY A 6 1.33 -9.38 24.36
CA GLY A 6 0.15 -8.51 24.26
C GLY A 6 0.27 -7.37 23.25
N ALA A 7 1.34 -7.30 22.46
CA ALA A 7 1.47 -6.29 21.41
C ALA A 7 0.47 -6.54 20.26
N ARG A 8 -0.06 -5.46 19.68
CA ARG A 8 -0.94 -5.52 18.51
C ARG A 8 -0.26 -4.88 17.31
N ILE A 9 -0.32 -5.54 16.17
CA ILE A 9 0.30 -5.14 14.91
C ILE A 9 -0.72 -4.32 14.11
N HIS A 10 -0.40 -3.05 13.86
CA HIS A 10 -1.14 -2.23 12.91
C HIS A 10 -0.51 -2.34 11.53
N ALA A 11 -1.19 -3.00 10.58
CA ALA A 11 -0.68 -3.19 9.23
C ALA A 11 -1.26 -2.18 8.23
N HIS A 12 -0.39 -1.68 7.37
CA HIS A 12 -0.72 -0.83 6.22
C HIS A 12 0.03 -1.27 4.97
N THR A 13 -0.59 -1.05 3.82
CA THR A 13 0.04 -1.28 2.52
C THR A 13 0.46 0.06 1.92
N PHE A 14 1.67 0.11 1.35
CA PHE A 14 2.14 1.28 0.62
C PHE A 14 1.20 1.63 -0.55
N MET A 15 0.89 2.91 -0.72
CA MET A 15 0.02 3.43 -1.78
C MET A 15 0.72 4.58 -2.53
N PRO A 16 0.80 4.55 -3.88
CA PRO A 16 1.36 5.64 -4.68
C PRO A 16 0.35 6.80 -4.80
N LEU A 17 0.31 7.66 -3.79
CA LEU A 17 -0.71 8.72 -3.70
C LEU A 17 -0.43 9.88 -4.67
N PRO A 18 -1.46 10.43 -5.33
CA PRO A 18 -1.33 11.64 -6.16
C PRO A 18 -0.76 12.81 -5.36
N GLY A 19 0.10 13.61 -6.00
CA GLY A 19 0.73 14.78 -5.37
C GLY A 19 1.97 14.44 -4.53
N THR A 20 2.32 13.17 -4.38
CA THR A 20 3.57 12.76 -3.73
C THR A 20 4.68 12.48 -4.75
N PRO A 21 5.96 12.51 -4.35
CA PRO A 21 7.06 12.05 -5.21
C PRO A 21 6.92 10.60 -5.66
N TRP A 22 6.20 9.77 -4.90
CA TRP A 22 6.00 8.35 -5.19
C TRP A 22 4.70 8.03 -5.95
N ARG A 23 4.04 9.05 -6.52
CA ARG A 23 2.78 8.88 -7.26
C ARG A 23 2.85 7.93 -8.45
N ASP A 24 4.05 7.75 -9.02
CA ASP A 24 4.31 6.88 -10.17
C ASP A 24 5.08 5.61 -9.77
N ALA A 25 5.23 5.36 -8.46
CA ALA A 25 5.82 4.13 -7.95
C ALA A 25 4.87 2.93 -8.11
N GLU A 26 5.45 1.74 -8.17
CA GLU A 26 4.65 0.51 -8.17
C GLU A 26 3.90 0.35 -6.84
N PRO A 27 2.67 -0.17 -6.86
CA PRO A 27 1.96 -0.53 -5.64
C PRO A 27 2.70 -1.67 -4.94
N ALA A 28 2.57 -1.75 -3.61
CA ALA A 28 3.19 -2.85 -2.87
C ALA A 28 2.64 -4.22 -3.29
N PHE A 29 3.53 -5.14 -3.61
CA PHE A 29 3.23 -6.57 -3.75
C PHE A 29 3.43 -7.24 -2.39
N VAL A 30 2.41 -7.93 -1.90
CA VAL A 30 2.47 -8.70 -0.65
C VAL A 30 2.60 -10.18 -1.03
N PRO A 31 3.75 -10.83 -0.76
CA PRO A 31 3.95 -12.24 -1.07
C PRO A 31 2.92 -13.15 -0.37
N ALA A 32 2.62 -14.30 -0.98
CA ALA A 32 1.62 -15.23 -0.44
C ALA A 32 1.95 -15.73 0.97
N ASP A 33 3.23 -15.92 1.30
CA ASP A 33 3.65 -16.29 2.67
C ASP A 33 3.39 -15.19 3.69
N THR A 34 3.60 -13.93 3.30
CA THR A 34 3.28 -12.78 4.13
C THR A 34 1.77 -12.67 4.34
N LEU A 35 0.97 -12.90 3.29
CA LEU A 35 -0.50 -12.96 3.41
C LEU A 35 -0.92 -14.05 4.40
N ARG A 36 -0.38 -15.26 4.29
CA ARG A 36 -0.64 -16.36 5.23
C ARG A 36 -0.27 -15.98 6.67
N ALA A 37 0.84 -15.29 6.87
CA ALA A 37 1.25 -14.82 8.20
C ALA A 37 0.27 -13.77 8.76
N PHE A 38 -0.15 -12.81 7.92
CA PHE A 38 -1.14 -11.80 8.30
C PHE A 38 -2.49 -12.42 8.63
N ASP A 39 -2.93 -13.41 7.88
CA ASP A 39 -4.18 -14.13 8.12
C ASP A 39 -4.15 -14.85 9.46
N ARG A 40 -3.04 -15.54 9.76
CA ARG A 40 -2.84 -16.17 11.07
C ARG A 40 -2.88 -15.15 12.19
N LEU A 41 -2.18 -14.02 12.07
CA LEU A 41 -2.17 -12.95 13.08
C LEU A 41 -3.55 -12.30 13.26
N ALA A 42 -4.28 -12.06 12.16
CA ALA A 42 -5.61 -11.48 12.20
C ALA A 42 -6.62 -12.44 12.86
N ALA A 43 -6.53 -13.74 12.60
CA ALA A 43 -7.41 -14.76 13.18
C ALA A 43 -7.32 -14.83 14.72
N ARG A 44 -6.16 -14.50 15.30
CA ARG A 44 -5.94 -14.42 16.76
C ARG A 44 -6.23 -13.04 17.34
N GLY A 45 -6.55 -12.04 16.50
CA GLY A 45 -6.79 -10.66 16.93
C GLY A 45 -5.51 -9.82 17.12
N ASP A 46 -4.34 -10.38 16.80
CA ASP A 46 -3.04 -9.74 16.98
C ASP A 46 -2.74 -8.68 15.91
N LEU A 47 -3.37 -8.79 14.74
CA LEU A 47 -3.19 -7.84 13.63
C LEU A 47 -4.50 -7.12 13.31
N TYR A 48 -4.40 -5.80 13.10
CA TYR A 48 -5.51 -4.95 12.70
C TYR A 48 -5.06 -3.91 11.67
N GLY A 49 -6.03 -3.21 11.07
CA GLY A 49 -5.80 -2.21 10.02
C GLY A 49 -6.43 -2.59 8.69
N HIS A 50 -6.34 -1.67 7.72
CA HIS A 50 -7.03 -1.78 6.43
C HIS A 50 -6.10 -2.20 5.28
N TRP A 51 -5.01 -2.92 5.58
CA TRP A 51 -3.95 -3.24 4.61
C TRP A 51 -4.46 -3.93 3.34
N ARG A 52 -5.44 -4.86 3.43
CA ARG A 52 -6.04 -5.52 2.24
C ARG A 52 -6.72 -4.52 1.31
N ARG A 53 -7.60 -3.67 1.86
CA ARG A 53 -8.27 -2.61 1.08
C ARG A 53 -7.26 -1.60 0.54
N GLN A 54 -6.23 -1.27 1.30
CA GLN A 54 -5.16 -0.39 0.84
C GLN A 54 -4.36 -1.00 -0.32
N GLN A 55 -4.14 -2.31 -0.34
CA GLN A 55 -3.51 -3.01 -1.46
C GLN A 55 -4.36 -2.90 -2.73
N GLU A 56 -5.66 -3.13 -2.62
CA GLU A 56 -6.61 -2.93 -3.73
C GLU A 56 -6.61 -1.48 -4.23
N HIS A 57 -6.57 -0.51 -3.30
CA HIS A 57 -6.49 0.91 -3.63
C HIS A 57 -5.17 1.28 -4.29
N ALA A 58 -4.04 0.74 -3.83
CA ALA A 58 -2.72 0.96 -4.43
C ALA A 58 -2.71 0.51 -5.89
N THR A 59 -3.22 -0.69 -6.17
CA THR A 59 -3.32 -1.22 -7.54
C THR A 59 -4.20 -0.34 -8.42
N ARG A 60 -5.35 0.13 -7.89
CA ARG A 60 -6.24 1.03 -8.63
C ARG A 60 -5.58 2.38 -8.91
N LEU A 61 -4.87 2.97 -7.94
CA LEU A 61 -4.15 4.23 -8.09
C LEU A 61 -3.07 4.12 -9.17
N ALA A 62 -2.25 3.06 -9.12
CA ALA A 62 -1.21 2.81 -10.11
C ALA A 62 -1.80 2.65 -11.52
N ARG A 63 -2.90 1.90 -11.67
CA ARG A 63 -3.60 1.76 -12.95
C ARG A 63 -4.11 3.10 -13.48
N THR A 64 -4.72 3.91 -12.62
CA THR A 64 -5.21 5.25 -12.99
C THR A 64 -4.07 6.18 -13.40
N ALA A 65 -2.94 6.16 -12.68
CA ALA A 65 -1.77 6.97 -13.00
C ALA A 65 -1.19 6.62 -14.39
N ARG A 66 -1.16 5.32 -14.74
CA ARG A 66 -0.74 4.86 -16.07
C ARG A 66 -1.70 5.26 -17.19
N ALA A 67 -3.01 5.21 -16.93
CA ALA A 67 -4.03 5.57 -17.92
C ALA A 67 -4.07 7.09 -18.18
N TYR A 68 -3.77 7.90 -17.16
CA TYR A 68 -3.80 9.36 -17.22
C TYR A 68 -2.48 9.96 -16.72
N PRO A 69 -1.38 9.82 -17.50
CA PRO A 69 -0.12 10.42 -17.16
C PRO A 69 -0.25 11.95 -17.14
N ARG A 70 0.30 12.61 -16.11
CA ARG A 70 0.28 14.07 -16.05
C ARG A 70 1.08 14.61 -17.23
N ARG A 71 0.48 15.55 -17.97
CA ARG A 71 1.25 16.41 -18.87
C ARG A 71 2.25 17.19 -18.01
N ILE A 72 3.54 16.97 -18.22
CA ILE A 72 4.59 17.81 -17.64
C ILE A 72 4.31 19.25 -18.13
N PRO A 73 4.11 20.23 -17.23
CA PRO A 73 4.01 21.62 -17.65
C PRO A 73 5.28 21.93 -18.43
N ARG A 74 5.14 22.33 -19.71
CA ARG A 74 6.29 22.78 -20.51
C ARG A 74 6.93 23.91 -19.70
N ARG A 75 8.18 23.74 -19.26
CA ARG A 75 8.96 24.85 -18.73
C ARG A 75 8.85 25.97 -19.76
N ARG A 76 8.27 27.11 -19.40
CA ARG A 76 8.44 28.34 -20.16
C ARG A 76 9.93 28.64 -20.09
N THR A 77 10.67 28.25 -21.11
CA THR A 77 11.97 28.84 -21.41
C THR A 77 11.69 30.31 -21.70
N GLY A 78 12.06 31.16 -20.74
CA GLY A 78 12.18 32.60 -20.96
C GLY A 78 13.41 32.91 -21.79
#